data_AF-A8UW57-F1
#
_entry.id   AF-A8UW57-F1
#
_cell.length_a   1.000
_cell.length_b   1.000
_cell.length_c   1.000
_cell.angle_alpha   90.00
_cell.angle_beta   90.00
_cell.angle_gamma   90.00
#
_symmetry.space_group_name_H-M   'P 1'
#
loop_
_entity.id
_entity.type
_entity.pdbx_description
1 polymer ?
#
loop_
_entity_poly.entity_id
_entity_poly.type
_entity_poly.pdbx_seq_one_letter_code
_entity_poly.pdbx_strand_id
1 'polypeptide(L)'
;TIAWESGGTVGFKGTRKSTPYAAQLAAQKAMRRAVNEFGLQEAEVWVKGPGAGRESALRAVFASGIKVTAIRDVTPVPHNGCRPPARRRV
;
A
#
# COMPACT_ATOMS: atom_id res chain seq x y z
N THR A 1 -6.37 -14.67 -4.16
CA THR A 1 -5.36 -13.67 -3.76
C THR A 1 -4.03 -14.13 -4.33
N ILE A 2 -3.31 -13.28 -5.08
CA ILE A 2 -2.07 -13.68 -5.77
C ILE A 2 -0.87 -13.55 -4.82
N ALA A 3 -0.66 -12.37 -4.26
CA ALA A 3 0.36 -12.12 -3.25
C ALA A 3 -0.16 -11.13 -2.20
N TRP A 4 0.35 -11.22 -0.98
CA TRP A 4 0.06 -10.27 0.08
C TRP A 4 1.30 -10.06 0.95
N GLU A 5 1.58 -8.81 1.31
CA GLU A 5 2.62 -8.43 2.26
C GLU A 5 2.16 -7.20 3.04
N SER A 6 2.78 -6.98 4.20
CA SER A 6 2.55 -5.81 5.03
C SER A 6 3.86 -5.38 5.68
N GLY A 7 3.91 -4.15 6.23
CA GLY A 7 5.07 -3.72 7.01
C GLY A 7 5.40 -4.67 8.17
N GLY A 8 4.41 -5.39 8.72
CA GLY A 8 4.63 -6.43 9.73
C GLY A 8 5.27 -7.69 9.18
N THR A 9 4.87 -8.13 7.98
CA THR A 9 5.41 -9.32 7.30
C THR A 9 6.86 -9.15 6.85
N VAL A 10 7.31 -7.89 6.70
CA VAL A 10 8.71 -7.52 6.45
C VAL A 10 9.54 -7.45 7.74
N GLY A 11 8.92 -7.58 8.92
CA GLY A 11 9.60 -7.62 10.21
C GLY A 11 9.60 -6.31 11.00
N PHE A 12 8.95 -5.25 10.50
CA PHE A 12 8.81 -4.02 11.27
C PHE A 12 7.75 -4.16 12.37
N LYS A 13 8.01 -3.57 13.54
CA LYS A 13 7.12 -3.60 14.72
C LYS A 13 6.82 -2.19 15.23
N GLY A 14 5.67 -2.03 15.89
CA GLY A 14 5.22 -0.77 16.48
C GLY A 14 5.12 0.37 15.46
N THR A 15 5.53 1.57 15.86
CA THR A 15 5.51 2.80 15.05
C THR A 15 6.36 2.70 13.78
N ARG A 16 7.38 1.84 13.77
CA ARG A 16 8.27 1.65 12.61
C ARG A 16 7.55 1.04 11.40
N LYS A 17 6.40 0.38 11.60
CA LYS A 17 5.54 -0.13 10.51
C LYS A 17 4.97 0.97 9.62
N SER A 18 4.77 2.18 10.16
CA SER A 18 4.14 3.30 9.45
C SER A 18 5.14 4.13 8.62
N THR A 19 6.39 3.69 8.54
CA THR A 19 7.44 4.42 7.83
C THR A 19 7.35 4.18 6.31
N PRO A 20 7.76 5.16 5.48
CA PRO A 20 7.77 5.01 4.03
C PRO A 20 8.67 3.84 3.57
N TYR A 21 9.79 3.64 4.27
CA TYR A 21 10.73 2.55 3.98
C TYR A 21 10.10 1.16 4.19
N ALA A 22 9.34 0.98 5.28
CA ALA A 22 8.61 -0.26 5.52
C ALA A 22 7.56 -0.53 4.42
N ALA A 23 6.88 0.51 3.94
CA ALA A 23 5.91 0.39 2.85
C ALA A 23 6.57 0.01 1.51
N GLN A 24 7.72 0.60 1.20
CA GLN A 24 8.49 0.28 -0.01
C GLN A 24 8.91 -1.19 -0.04
N LEU A 25 9.51 -1.68 1.06
CA LEU A 25 9.94 -3.08 1.16
C LEU A 25 8.76 -4.06 1.07
N ALA A 26 7.63 -3.74 1.70
CA ALA A 26 6.43 -4.57 1.65
C ALA A 26 5.89 -4.66 0.22
N ALA A 27 5.80 -3.53 -0.48
CA ALA A 27 5.37 -3.49 -1.88
C ALA A 27 6.34 -4.29 -2.77
N GLN A 28 7.64 -4.06 -2.66
CA GLN A 28 8.64 -4.78 -3.46
C GLN A 28 8.56 -6.30 -3.26
N LYS A 29 8.40 -6.76 -2.03
CA LYS A 29 8.28 -8.19 -1.71
C LYS A 29 6.98 -8.80 -2.24
N ALA A 30 5.86 -8.06 -2.16
CA ALA A 30 4.59 -8.50 -2.75
C ALA A 30 4.69 -8.61 -4.27
N MET A 31 5.24 -7.60 -4.94
CA MET A 31 5.39 -7.61 -6.41
C MET A 31 6.35 -8.72 -6.85
N ARG A 32 7.46 -8.92 -6.15
CA ARG A 32 8.42 -9.99 -6.46
C ARG A 32 7.77 -11.38 -6.41
N ARG A 33 6.93 -11.65 -5.41
CA ARG A 33 6.15 -12.90 -5.35
C ARG A 33 5.15 -12.99 -6.50
N ALA A 34 4.42 -11.91 -6.77
CA ALA A 34 3.43 -11.88 -7.85
C ALA A 34 4.05 -12.13 -9.24
N VAL A 35 5.23 -11.56 -9.52
CA VAL A 35 5.96 -11.78 -10.78
C VAL A 35 6.53 -13.20 -10.85
N ASN A 36 7.25 -13.64 -9.81
CA ASN A 36 8.00 -14.89 -9.85
C ASN A 36 7.11 -16.13 -9.82
N GLU A 37 6.05 -16.11 -9.01
CA GLU A 37 5.21 -17.29 -8.78
C GLU A 37 4.02 -17.35 -9.74
N PHE A 38 3.55 -16.19 -10.23
CA PHE A 38 2.30 -16.10 -10.99
C PHE A 38 2.43 -15.38 -12.34
N GLY A 39 3.62 -14.86 -12.68
CA GLY A 39 3.87 -14.23 -13.98
C GLY A 39 3.07 -12.94 -14.22
N LEU A 40 2.76 -12.17 -13.17
CA LEU A 40 1.97 -10.93 -13.30
C LEU A 40 2.70 -9.90 -14.17
N GLN A 41 2.06 -9.43 -15.25
CA GLN A 41 2.63 -8.45 -16.18
C GLN A 41 1.95 -7.07 -16.13
N GLU A 42 0.63 -7.05 -15.94
CA GLU A 42 -0.16 -5.82 -15.88
C GLU A 42 -1.05 -5.80 -14.63
N ALA A 43 -1.22 -4.62 -14.03
CA ALA A 43 -2.07 -4.46 -12.85
C ALA A 43 -2.69 -3.06 -12.76
N GLU A 44 -3.88 -2.99 -12.17
CA GLU A 44 -4.50 -1.73 -11.75
C GLU A 44 -4.21 -1.50 -10.26
N VAL A 45 -3.81 -0.28 -9.89
CA VAL A 45 -3.44 0.04 -8.51
C VAL A 45 -4.55 0.83 -7.83
N TRP A 46 -5.07 0.28 -6.74
CA TRP A 46 -6.11 0.89 -5.94
C TRP A 46 -5.52 1.33 -4.60
N VAL A 47 -5.55 2.64 -4.34
CA VAL A 47 -4.94 3.24 -3.15
C VAL A 47 -6.03 3.68 -2.19
N LYS A 48 -5.91 3.28 -0.92
CA LYS A 48 -6.88 3.64 0.12
C LYS A 48 -6.20 4.39 1.26
N GLY A 49 -6.61 5.64 1.48
CA GLY A 49 -6.22 6.46 2.61
C GLY A 49 -5.02 7.37 2.36
N PRO A 50 -4.95 8.51 3.07
CA PRO A 50 -3.78 9.38 3.08
C PRO A 50 -2.79 8.90 4.16
N GLY A 51 -1.64 8.37 3.75
CA GLY A 51 -0.61 7.89 4.68
C GLY A 51 0.80 8.05 4.12
N ALA A 52 1.80 8.11 5.00
CA ALA A 52 3.19 8.37 4.65
C ALA A 52 3.79 7.34 3.67
N GLY A 53 3.27 6.10 3.67
CA GLY A 53 3.73 5.03 2.78
C GLY A 53 3.15 5.06 1.36
N ARG A 54 2.19 5.94 1.07
CA ARG A 54 1.42 5.92 -0.19
C ARG A 54 2.29 6.03 -1.43
N GLU A 55 3.07 7.11 -1.53
CA GLU A 55 3.93 7.34 -2.71
C GLU A 55 5.09 6.36 -2.76
N SER A 56 5.66 6.00 -1.61
CA SER A 56 6.80 5.07 -1.55
C SER A 56 6.42 3.68 -2.04
N ALA A 57 5.22 3.20 -1.69
CA ALA A 57 4.69 1.95 -2.20
C ALA A 57 4.42 2.02 -3.71
N LEU A 58 3.80 3.10 -4.21
CA LEU A 58 3.57 3.29 -5.65
C LEU A 58 4.88 3.26 -6.45
N ARG A 59 5.89 4.00 -6.01
CA ARG A 59 7.22 4.01 -6.65
C ARG A 59 7.86 2.62 -6.67
N ALA A 60 7.71 1.83 -5.60
CA ALA A 60 8.20 0.46 -5.54
C ALA A 60 7.49 -0.46 -6.54
N VAL A 61 6.18 -0.28 -6.73
CA VAL A 61 5.39 -1.01 -7.72
C VAL A 61 5.88 -0.68 -9.13
N PHE A 62 6.08 0.61 -9.45
CA PHE A 62 6.65 1.01 -10.73
C PHE A 62 8.06 0.44 -10.96
N ALA A 63 8.90 0.41 -9.92
CA ALA A 63 10.25 -0.15 -9.99
C ALA A 63 10.26 -1.68 -10.17
N SER A 64 9.14 -2.37 -9.91
CA SER A 64 9.04 -3.83 -10.06
C SER A 64 8.89 -4.31 -11.51
N GLY A 65 8.73 -3.39 -12.47
CA GLY A 65 8.64 -3.70 -13.90
C GLY A 65 7.25 -4.13 -14.38
N ILE A 66 6.23 -4.05 -13.53
CA ILE A 66 4.83 -4.31 -13.90
C ILE A 66 4.23 -3.08 -14.55
N LYS A 67 3.49 -3.29 -15.64
CA LYS A 67 2.79 -2.22 -16.34
C LYS A 67 1.52 -1.85 -15.57
N VAL A 68 1.53 -0.64 -15.01
CA VAL A 68 0.38 -0.08 -14.30
C VAL A 68 -0.58 0.54 -15.31
N THR A 69 -1.81 0.01 -15.40
CA THR A 69 -2.82 0.48 -16.36
C THR A 69 -3.59 1.69 -15.86
N ALA A 70 -3.94 1.72 -14.57
CA ALA A 70 -4.55 2.88 -13.92
C ALA A 70 -4.21 2.93 -12.43
N ILE A 71 -4.26 4.14 -11.88
CA ILE A 71 -4.15 4.40 -10.44
C ILE A 71 -5.48 5.03 -10.00
N ARG A 72 -6.20 4.34 -9.11
CA ARG A 72 -7.46 4.83 -8.54
C ARG A 72 -7.29 5.11 -7.06
N ASP A 73 -7.70 6.29 -6.63
CA ASP A 73 -7.84 6.60 -5.20
C ASP A 73 -9.25 6.22 -4.74
N VAL A 74 -9.33 5.24 -3.84
CA VAL A 74 -10.56 4.73 -3.24
C VAL A 74 -10.64 5.12 -1.75
N THR A 75 -10.03 6.25 -1.38
CA THR A 75 -10.15 6.81 -0.03
C THR A 75 -11.62 7.12 0.28
N PRO A 76 -12.20 6.57 1.36
CA PRO A 76 -13.62 6.73 1.66
C PRO A 76 -13.90 8.17 2.09
N VAL A 77 -14.79 8.85 1.35
CA VAL A 77 -15.36 10.15 1.72
C VAL A 77 -16.78 9.92 2.27
N PRO A 78 -17.02 10.11 3.58
CA PRO A 78 -18.33 9.85 4.16
C PRO A 78 -19.32 11.00 3.89
N HIS A 79 -20.49 10.68 3.35
CA HIS A 79 -21.61 11.62 3.18
C HIS A 79 -22.46 11.68 4.46
N ASN A 80 -21.96 12.34 5.51
CA ASN A 80 -22.64 12.46 6.81
C ASN A 80 -23.00 11.10 7.46
N GLY A 81 -22.10 10.12 7.38
CA GLY A 81 -22.25 8.80 8.01
C GLY A 81 -21.88 8.79 9.50
N CYS A 82 -21.11 7.79 9.93
CA CYS A 82 -20.67 7.67 11.33
C CYS A 82 -19.93 8.93 11.81
N ARG A 83 -20.26 9.37 13.04
CA ARG A 83 -19.61 10.50 13.69
C ARG A 83 -18.11 10.21 13.93
N PRO A 84 -17.17 11.04 13.43
CA PRO A 84 -15.75 10.91 13.74
C PRO A 84 -15.48 11.07 15.24
N PRO A 85 -14.39 10.48 15.77
CA PRO A 85 -14.02 10.63 17.17
C PRO A 85 -13.79 12.09 17.52
N ALA A 86 -14.10 12.46 18.77
CA ALA A 86 -13.92 13.82 19.25
C ALA A 86 -12.45 14.27 19.09
N ARG A 87 -12.24 15.55 18.76
CA ARG A 87 -10.92 16.12 18.59
C ARG A 87 -10.09 15.89 19.87
N ARG A 88 -8.94 15.23 19.72
CA ARG A 88 -8.05 14.92 20.82
C ARG A 88 -7.42 16.21 21.38
N ARG A 89 -7.37 16.32 22.71
CA ARG A 89 -6.62 17.36 23.41
C ARG A 89 -5.26 16.75 23.75
N VAL A 90 -4.27 17.03 22.92
CA VAL A 90 -2.85 16.68 23.12
C VAL A 90 -2.06 17.96 23.09
#